data_AF-A0A7S2I4K3-F1
#
_entry.id   AF-A0A7S2I4K3-F1
#
_cell.length_a   1.000
_cell.length_b   1.000
_cell.length_c   1.000
_cell.angle_alpha   90.00
_cell.angle_beta   90.00
_cell.angle_gamma   90.00
#
_symmetry.space_group_name_H-M   'P 1'
#
loop_
_entity.id
_entity.type
_entity.pdbx_description
1 polymer ?
#
loop_
_entity_poly.entity_id
_entity_poly.type
_entity_poly.pdbx_seq_one_letter_code
_entity_poly.pdbx_strand_id
1 'polypeptide(L)'
;PIDTKFEATFGVGDVDWVDVSLVDGWTLPFSFNMSKKCTPGEGARDITQHIDCSQLVMDECPRAEDVGEANSGPVDLRVRHPGTGNTVGCFSPCSALTFTNWQNPLAKYGPADEVARDYCCPTPPESPGECRAGPVNGTDFVRTVHRSCPGVYGYAYDDGMGLLLCPSDTLYEMTFFCPGGSGGAGGRGKDLHGADAQSPLSQPHHGESEHARAEHPAEQMAAAEPVNATATPKAATADSSGPLEKESTRSAHAAAETKST
;
A
#
# COMPACT_ATOMS: atom_id res chain seq x y z
N PRO A 1 -5.29 -5.72 12.62
CA PRO A 1 -4.48 -6.95 12.44
C PRO A 1 -3.37 -6.64 11.44
N ILE A 2 -2.30 -7.43 11.36
CA ILE A 2 -1.30 -7.23 10.30
C ILE A 2 -1.45 -8.42 9.38
N ASP A 3 -1.87 -8.17 8.15
CA ASP A 3 -2.30 -9.21 7.24
C ASP A 3 -2.15 -8.81 5.79
N THR A 4 -1.72 -9.77 4.99
CA THR A 4 -1.88 -9.74 3.55
C THR A 4 -3.35 -10.01 3.23
N LYS A 5 -4.06 -9.04 2.65
CA LYS A 5 -5.50 -9.12 2.41
C LYS A 5 -5.82 -9.28 0.94
N PHE A 6 -6.80 -10.13 0.64
CA PHE A 6 -7.50 -10.12 -0.64
C PHE A 6 -8.86 -9.47 -0.41
N GLU A 7 -9.15 -8.40 -1.12
CA GLU A 7 -10.38 -7.64 -1.00
C GLU A 7 -11.11 -7.71 -2.35
N ALA A 8 -12.43 -7.96 -2.30
CA ALA A 8 -13.21 -8.09 -3.52
C ALA A 8 -14.69 -7.71 -3.31
N THR A 9 -15.25 -7.05 -4.31
CA THR A 9 -16.68 -6.83 -4.48
C THR A 9 -17.11 -7.42 -5.82
N PHE A 10 -17.99 -8.42 -5.78
CA PHE A 10 -18.31 -9.23 -6.95
C PHE A 10 -19.60 -8.79 -7.67
N GLY A 11 -19.58 -8.82 -9.01
CA GLY A 11 -20.77 -8.69 -9.86
C GLY A 11 -21.47 -7.33 -9.87
N VAL A 12 -20.79 -6.25 -9.48
CA VAL A 12 -21.36 -4.90 -9.52
C VAL A 12 -21.28 -4.37 -10.95
N GLY A 13 -22.40 -4.43 -11.68
CA GLY A 13 -22.47 -4.05 -13.08
C GLY A 13 -21.69 -5.00 -14.00
N ASP A 14 -21.78 -6.32 -13.74
CA ASP A 14 -21.07 -7.38 -14.46
C ASP A 14 -19.53 -7.30 -14.38
N VAL A 15 -19.03 -6.61 -13.34
CA VAL A 15 -17.61 -6.42 -13.05
C VAL A 15 -17.33 -6.76 -11.58
N ASP A 16 -16.19 -7.38 -11.34
CA ASP A 16 -15.61 -7.53 -10.01
C ASP A 16 -14.58 -6.43 -9.77
N TRP A 17 -14.63 -5.82 -8.59
CA TRP A 17 -13.61 -4.90 -8.08
C TRP A 17 -12.74 -5.67 -7.12
N VAL A 18 -11.45 -5.78 -7.43
CA VAL A 18 -10.55 -6.69 -6.73
C VAL A 18 -9.22 -5.99 -6.46
N ASP A 19 -8.67 -6.24 -5.28
CA ASP A 19 -7.31 -5.87 -4.94
C ASP A 19 -6.68 -6.90 -4.00
N VAL A 20 -5.34 -6.85 -3.96
CA VAL A 20 -4.58 -7.40 -2.86
C VAL A 20 -3.95 -6.23 -2.13
N SER A 21 -4.06 -6.23 -0.81
CA SER A 21 -3.85 -5.06 0.01
C SER A 21 -2.88 -5.36 1.15
N LEU A 22 -1.82 -4.55 1.18
CA LEU A 22 -0.80 -4.53 2.23
C LEU A 22 -0.86 -3.24 3.03
N VAL A 23 -2.00 -2.54 2.99
CA VAL A 23 -2.26 -1.30 3.72
C VAL A 23 -2.04 -1.47 5.23
N ASP A 24 -2.34 -2.67 5.75
CA ASP A 24 -2.16 -3.03 7.16
C ASP A 24 -0.77 -3.63 7.46
N GLY A 25 0.05 -3.86 6.43
CA GLY A 25 1.31 -4.59 6.49
C GLY A 25 1.25 -5.94 5.75
N TRP A 26 2.23 -6.81 6.00
CA TRP A 26 2.24 -8.17 5.45
C TRP A 26 2.78 -9.20 6.43
N THR A 27 2.34 -10.45 6.27
CA THR A 27 2.78 -11.59 7.11
C THR A 27 3.28 -12.79 6.32
N LEU A 28 2.84 -12.96 5.09
CA LEU A 28 3.23 -14.08 4.22
C LEU A 28 3.50 -13.58 2.80
N PRO A 29 4.57 -14.07 2.13
CA PRO A 29 4.69 -13.94 0.69
C PRO A 29 3.55 -14.70 0.00
N PHE A 30 3.16 -14.27 -1.19
CA PHE A 30 2.02 -14.85 -1.88
C PHE A 30 2.13 -14.72 -3.40
N SER A 31 1.25 -15.40 -4.12
CA SER A 31 0.94 -15.11 -5.52
C SER A 31 -0.56 -15.03 -5.72
N PHE A 32 -0.97 -14.22 -6.70
CA PHE A 32 -2.37 -14.00 -7.04
C PHE A 32 -2.58 -14.18 -8.54
N ASN A 33 -3.45 -15.13 -8.89
CA ASN A 33 -3.74 -15.57 -10.24
C ASN A 33 -5.18 -15.26 -10.63
N MET A 34 -5.38 -14.76 -11.85
CA MET A 34 -6.69 -14.44 -12.42
C MET A 34 -6.89 -15.21 -13.72
N SER A 35 -7.99 -15.96 -13.84
CA SER A 35 -8.26 -16.74 -15.06
C SER A 35 -8.55 -15.89 -16.30
N LYS A 36 -8.88 -14.60 -16.12
CA LYS A 36 -9.18 -13.64 -17.19
C LYS A 36 -8.31 -12.40 -17.07
N LYS A 37 -8.21 -11.66 -18.18
CA LYS A 37 -7.54 -10.35 -18.21
C LYS A 37 -8.42 -9.32 -17.51
N CYS A 38 -7.85 -8.65 -16.52
CA CYS A 38 -8.45 -7.51 -15.83
C CYS A 38 -7.87 -6.19 -16.37
N THR A 39 -8.50 -5.07 -16.00
CA THR A 39 -8.05 -3.71 -16.32
C THR A 39 -7.75 -2.94 -15.04
N PRO A 40 -6.88 -1.91 -15.09
CA PRO A 40 -6.63 -1.10 -13.91
C PRO A 40 -7.88 -0.33 -13.46
N GLY A 41 -8.06 -0.20 -12.15
CA GLY A 41 -9.00 0.70 -11.47
C GLY A 41 -8.85 2.16 -11.81
N GLU A 42 -7.61 2.60 -11.66
CA GLU A 42 -7.17 3.95 -11.93
C GLU A 42 -5.84 3.88 -12.68
N GLY A 43 -5.55 4.91 -13.50
CA GLY A 43 -4.30 4.99 -14.25
C GLY A 43 -4.26 4.12 -15.52
N ALA A 44 -3.06 3.91 -16.05
CA ALA A 44 -2.83 3.32 -17.37
C ALA A 44 -1.73 2.24 -17.38
N ARG A 45 -1.63 1.45 -16.31
CA ARG A 45 -0.66 0.34 -16.22
C ARG A 45 -1.15 -0.89 -16.96
N ASP A 46 -0.21 -1.70 -17.45
CA ASP A 46 -0.53 -3.03 -17.96
C ASP A 46 -0.76 -4.00 -16.79
N ILE A 47 -1.77 -4.86 -16.94
CA ILE A 47 -2.16 -5.83 -15.91
C ILE A 47 -1.81 -7.22 -16.40
N THR A 48 -0.91 -7.88 -15.67
CA THR A 48 -0.66 -9.30 -15.83
C THR A 48 -1.75 -10.09 -15.11
N GLN A 49 -2.09 -11.27 -15.64
CA GLN A 49 -3.00 -12.22 -14.99
C GLN A 49 -2.38 -12.93 -13.77
N HIS A 50 -1.13 -12.60 -13.47
CA HIS A 50 -0.32 -13.19 -12.41
C HIS A 50 0.45 -12.08 -11.70
N ILE A 51 0.19 -11.93 -10.41
CA ILE A 51 0.93 -11.06 -9.49
C ILE A 51 1.76 -11.97 -8.58
N ASP A 52 3.08 -11.88 -8.68
CA ASP A 52 4.02 -12.67 -7.87
C ASP A 52 4.65 -11.79 -6.79
N CYS A 53 4.33 -12.10 -5.54
CA CYS A 53 4.83 -11.42 -4.36
C CYS A 53 5.62 -12.38 -3.47
N SER A 54 6.18 -13.45 -4.06
CA SER A 54 7.04 -14.42 -3.38
C SER A 54 8.32 -13.80 -2.82
N GLN A 55 8.74 -12.65 -3.37
CA GLN A 55 9.92 -11.91 -2.91
C GLN A 55 9.62 -10.98 -1.72
N LEU A 56 8.37 -10.84 -1.30
CA LEU A 56 7.99 -10.03 -0.15
C LEU A 56 8.23 -10.79 1.17
N VAL A 57 9.50 -11.13 1.42
CA VAL A 57 9.94 -11.87 2.60
C VAL A 57 10.23 -10.94 3.78
N MET A 58 10.29 -11.50 4.99
CA MET A 58 10.48 -10.73 6.22
C MET A 58 11.79 -9.93 6.28
N ASP A 59 12.80 -10.34 5.53
CA ASP A 59 14.08 -9.63 5.47
C ASP A 59 14.02 -8.31 4.69
N GLU A 60 13.03 -8.17 3.81
CA GLU A 60 12.76 -6.93 3.07
C GLU A 60 12.01 -5.89 3.92
N CYS A 61 11.51 -6.25 5.11
CA CYS A 61 10.81 -5.32 5.97
C CYS A 61 11.72 -4.16 6.42
N PRO A 62 11.36 -2.88 6.17
CA PRO A 62 12.20 -1.74 6.51
C PRO A 62 12.56 -1.68 7.99
N ARG A 63 13.83 -1.36 8.26
CA ARG A 63 14.38 -1.27 9.63
C ARG A 63 14.64 0.16 10.07
N ALA A 64 14.44 1.11 9.17
CA ALA A 64 14.73 2.52 9.37
C ALA A 64 13.73 3.40 8.59
N GLU A 65 12.44 3.11 8.74
CA GLU A 65 11.36 3.89 8.13
C GLU A 65 11.32 5.31 8.72
N ASP A 66 11.10 6.29 7.85
CA ASP A 66 10.85 7.68 8.25
C ASP A 66 9.34 7.91 8.37
N VAL A 67 8.89 8.02 9.63
CA VAL A 67 7.50 8.34 9.98
C VAL A 67 7.33 9.80 10.40
N GLY A 68 8.25 10.67 9.99
CA GLY A 68 8.13 12.11 10.15
C GLY A 68 7.99 12.53 11.60
N GLU A 69 7.01 13.38 11.89
CA GLU A 69 6.80 13.93 13.24
C GLU A 69 6.29 12.89 14.25
N ALA A 70 5.80 11.73 13.79
CA ALA A 70 5.33 10.68 14.69
C ALA A 70 6.46 10.06 15.52
N ASN A 71 7.70 10.10 15.01
CA ASN A 71 8.91 9.66 15.70
C ASN A 71 10.15 10.39 15.16
N SER A 72 10.93 11.04 16.03
CA SER A 72 12.11 11.82 15.66
C SER A 72 13.30 11.00 15.13
N GLY A 73 13.14 9.70 14.92
CA GLY A 73 14.19 8.79 14.48
C GLY A 73 13.64 7.59 13.72
N PRO A 74 14.53 6.81 13.09
CA PRO A 74 14.16 5.68 12.25
C PRO A 74 13.33 4.64 13.01
N VAL A 75 12.30 4.13 12.36
CA VAL A 75 11.41 3.09 12.88
C VAL A 75 11.73 1.72 12.27
N ASP A 76 11.84 0.70 13.12
CA ASP A 76 11.88 -0.70 12.68
C ASP A 76 10.44 -1.22 12.50
N LEU A 77 10.02 -1.48 11.26
CA LEU A 77 8.65 -1.92 10.96
C LEU A 77 8.45 -3.42 11.19
N ARG A 78 9.48 -4.16 11.59
CA ARG A 78 9.36 -5.61 11.81
C ARG A 78 8.48 -5.92 13.02
N VAL A 79 7.50 -6.77 12.78
CA VAL A 79 6.64 -7.32 13.83
C VAL A 79 7.40 -8.44 14.52
N ARG A 80 7.63 -8.30 15.82
CA ARG A 80 8.33 -9.33 16.61
C ARG A 80 7.35 -10.13 17.44
N HIS A 81 7.46 -11.45 17.36
CA HIS A 81 6.72 -12.33 18.24
C HIS A 81 7.23 -12.15 19.69
N PRO A 82 6.36 -11.81 20.66
CA PRO A 82 6.80 -11.39 22.00
C PRO A 82 7.50 -12.48 22.80
N GLY A 83 7.18 -13.76 22.55
CA GLY A 83 7.81 -14.89 23.25
C GLY A 83 9.13 -15.37 22.65
N THR A 84 9.37 -15.13 21.35
CA THR A 84 10.53 -15.71 20.64
C THR A 84 11.47 -14.65 20.07
N GLY A 85 11.02 -13.41 19.91
CA GLY A 85 11.77 -12.32 19.27
C GLY A 85 11.86 -12.43 17.73
N ASN A 86 11.35 -13.51 17.14
CA ASN A 86 11.36 -13.74 15.70
C ASN A 86 10.50 -12.70 14.97
N THR A 87 10.94 -12.29 13.78
CA THR A 87 10.12 -11.48 12.88
C THR A 87 9.00 -12.35 12.31
N VAL A 88 7.75 -11.91 12.46
CA VAL A 88 6.55 -12.65 12.01
C VAL A 88 5.65 -11.84 11.07
N GLY A 89 6.05 -10.62 10.75
CA GLY A 89 5.35 -9.73 9.85
C GLY A 89 6.10 -8.42 9.67
N CYS A 90 5.53 -7.54 8.85
CA CYS A 90 5.97 -6.16 8.68
C CYS A 90 4.76 -5.25 8.83
N PHE A 91 4.84 -4.26 9.72
CA PHE A 91 3.87 -3.18 9.77
C PHE A 91 3.98 -2.32 8.52
N SER A 92 2.86 -1.77 8.05
CA SER A 92 2.86 -0.55 7.25
C SER A 92 3.16 0.65 8.16
N PRO A 93 3.56 1.81 7.61
CA PRO A 93 3.74 3.02 8.40
C PRO A 93 2.51 3.35 9.26
N CYS A 94 1.30 3.28 8.70
CA CYS A 94 0.07 3.51 9.48
C CYS A 94 -0.11 2.48 10.59
N SER A 95 0.03 1.18 10.30
CA SER A 95 -0.21 0.14 11.30
C SER A 95 0.86 0.14 12.41
N ALA A 96 2.09 0.56 12.11
CA ALA A 96 3.12 0.78 13.12
C ALA A 96 2.72 1.89 14.11
N LEU A 97 2.04 2.94 13.64
CA LEU A 97 1.62 4.07 14.46
C LEU A 97 0.31 3.84 15.23
N THR A 98 -0.52 2.88 14.79
CA THR A 98 -1.91 2.75 15.26
C THR A 98 -2.26 1.40 15.88
N PHE A 99 -1.58 0.30 15.51
CA PHE A 99 -1.98 -1.03 15.98
C PHE A 99 -1.21 -1.47 17.22
N THR A 100 -1.92 -1.68 18.33
CA THR A 100 -1.39 -2.06 19.64
C THR A 100 -1.12 -3.56 19.81
N ASN A 101 -1.35 -4.36 18.76
CA ASN A 101 -1.03 -5.78 18.76
C ASN A 101 0.50 -6.00 18.79
N TRP A 102 0.91 -7.23 19.10
CA TRP A 102 2.33 -7.63 19.12
C TRP A 102 3.24 -6.79 20.05
N GLN A 103 2.66 -6.18 21.10
CA GLN A 103 3.37 -5.29 22.02
C GLN A 103 4.07 -4.12 21.32
N ASN A 104 3.47 -3.61 20.25
CA ASN A 104 4.01 -2.50 19.47
C ASN A 104 4.12 -1.22 20.34
N PRO A 105 5.34 -0.73 20.62
CA PRO A 105 5.53 0.44 21.47
C PRO A 105 5.25 1.77 20.74
N LEU A 106 5.08 1.76 19.41
CA LEU A 106 4.83 2.95 18.59
C LEU A 106 3.33 3.25 18.43
N ALA A 107 2.46 2.28 18.71
CA ALA A 107 1.02 2.41 18.59
C ALA A 107 0.41 3.32 19.68
N LYS A 108 0.55 4.63 19.48
CA LYS A 108 0.11 5.68 20.40
C LYS A 108 -0.91 6.63 19.78
N TYR A 109 -1.12 6.52 18.47
CA TYR A 109 -1.90 7.46 17.70
C TYR A 109 -3.14 6.78 17.12
N GLY A 110 -4.19 7.56 16.90
CA GLY A 110 -5.30 7.20 16.02
C GLY A 110 -4.97 7.54 14.56
N PRO A 111 -5.63 6.88 13.58
CA PRO A 111 -5.44 7.19 12.16
C PRO A 111 -5.69 8.67 11.80
N ALA A 112 -6.56 9.35 12.55
CA ALA A 112 -6.92 10.76 12.34
C ALA A 112 -6.00 11.76 13.05
N ASP A 113 -5.05 11.31 13.87
CA ASP A 113 -4.14 12.21 14.57
C ASP A 113 -3.18 12.87 13.58
N GLU A 114 -2.87 14.15 13.80
CA GLU A 114 -2.09 14.99 12.88
C GLU A 114 -0.75 14.35 12.46
N VAL A 115 -0.08 13.67 13.39
CA VAL A 115 1.22 13.02 13.13
C VAL A 115 1.11 11.68 12.39
N ALA A 116 -0.07 11.05 12.34
CA ALA A 116 -0.29 9.75 11.72
C ALA A 116 -1.11 9.83 10.43
N ARG A 117 -1.93 10.88 10.27
CA ARG A 117 -2.87 11.01 9.16
C ARG A 117 -2.19 10.89 7.80
N ASP A 118 -1.02 11.49 7.64
CA ASP A 118 -0.26 11.52 6.39
C ASP A 118 0.24 10.12 5.96
N TYR A 119 0.19 9.13 6.85
CA TYR A 119 0.49 7.72 6.62
C TYR A 119 -0.75 6.82 6.59
N CYS A 120 -1.81 7.23 7.28
CA CYS A 120 -3.06 6.47 7.45
C CYS A 120 -4.18 6.88 6.50
N CYS A 121 -4.08 8.07 5.91
CA CYS A 121 -5.01 8.65 4.96
C CYS A 121 -6.48 8.60 5.41
N PRO A 122 -6.82 9.13 6.60
CA PRO A 122 -8.19 9.16 7.10
C PRO A 122 -9.09 10.07 6.25
N THR A 123 -10.02 9.47 5.51
CA THR A 123 -11.06 10.23 4.80
C THR A 123 -12.39 10.14 5.53
N PRO A 124 -13.05 11.27 5.85
CA PRO A 124 -12.59 12.68 5.83
C PRO A 124 -11.70 13.06 7.04
N PRO A 125 -10.95 14.19 7.02
CA PRO A 125 -10.98 15.29 6.04
C PRO A 125 -9.98 15.18 4.90
N GLU A 126 -9.01 14.26 4.98
CA GLU A 126 -8.01 14.09 3.92
C GLU A 126 -8.67 13.48 2.69
N SER A 127 -8.38 14.05 1.52
CA SER A 127 -8.83 13.50 0.25
C SER A 127 -7.85 12.44 -0.28
N PRO A 128 -8.30 11.52 -1.16
CA PRO A 128 -7.40 10.58 -1.83
C PRO A 128 -6.23 11.26 -2.57
N GLY A 129 -6.47 12.43 -3.16
CA GLY A 129 -5.43 13.19 -3.85
C GLY A 129 -4.38 13.77 -2.91
N GLU A 130 -4.79 14.24 -1.73
CA GLU A 130 -3.87 14.75 -0.69
C GLU A 130 -3.00 13.63 -0.14
N CYS A 131 -3.59 12.47 0.20
CA CYS A 131 -2.82 11.32 0.67
C CYS A 131 -1.81 10.84 -0.38
N ARG A 132 -2.20 10.76 -1.66
CA ARG A 132 -1.29 10.39 -2.75
C ARG A 132 -0.13 11.38 -2.93
N ALA A 133 -0.37 12.66 -2.66
CA ALA A 133 0.64 13.70 -2.68
C ALA A 133 1.46 13.77 -1.38
N GLY A 134 0.99 13.11 -0.32
CA GLY A 134 1.62 13.02 0.98
C GLY A 134 2.83 12.09 1.03
N PRO A 135 3.45 11.96 2.21
CA PRO A 135 4.70 11.23 2.37
C PRO A 135 4.54 9.70 2.24
N VAL A 136 3.34 9.15 2.46
CA VAL A 136 3.13 7.68 2.50
C VAL A 136 3.62 6.96 1.25
N ASN A 137 3.34 7.51 0.06
CA ASN A 137 3.76 6.94 -1.22
C ASN A 137 5.30 6.92 -1.35
N GLY A 138 5.99 7.82 -0.64
CA GLY A 138 7.43 7.93 -0.57
C GLY A 138 8.09 7.20 0.60
N THR A 139 7.38 6.29 1.29
CA THR A 139 7.96 5.49 2.38
C THR A 139 8.84 4.34 1.85
N ASP A 140 9.77 3.86 2.66
CA ASP A 140 10.56 2.67 2.32
C ASP A 140 9.70 1.41 2.23
N PHE A 141 8.64 1.35 3.05
CA PHE A 141 7.61 0.33 2.99
C PHE A 141 6.94 0.28 1.61
N VAL A 142 6.35 1.40 1.15
CA VAL A 142 5.64 1.43 -0.14
C VAL A 142 6.60 1.16 -1.30
N ARG A 143 7.81 1.74 -1.27
CA ARG A 143 8.86 1.42 -2.26
C ARG A 143 9.19 -0.07 -2.31
N THR A 144 9.23 -0.73 -1.16
CA THR A 144 9.52 -2.16 -1.07
C THR A 144 8.38 -3.00 -1.61
N VAL A 145 7.14 -2.67 -1.22
CA VAL A 145 5.93 -3.32 -1.75
C VAL A 145 5.90 -3.19 -3.27
N HIS A 146 6.01 -1.99 -3.84
CA HIS A 146 5.92 -1.79 -5.28
C HIS A 146 7.07 -2.42 -6.07
N ARG A 147 8.27 -2.48 -5.48
CA ARG A 147 9.43 -3.14 -6.11
C ARG A 147 9.27 -4.65 -6.14
N SER A 148 8.84 -5.24 -5.02
CA SER A 148 8.81 -6.70 -4.84
C SER A 148 7.48 -7.35 -5.24
N CYS A 149 6.42 -6.55 -5.37
CA CYS A 149 5.05 -6.99 -5.55
C CYS A 149 4.27 -5.91 -6.34
N PRO A 150 4.67 -5.61 -7.59
CA PRO A 150 3.93 -4.65 -8.41
C PRO A 150 2.51 -5.16 -8.67
N GLY A 151 1.51 -4.29 -8.50
CA GLY A 151 0.12 -4.63 -8.75
C GLY A 151 -0.76 -4.81 -7.51
N VAL A 152 -0.28 -4.42 -6.32
CA VAL A 152 -1.02 -4.49 -5.04
C VAL A 152 -1.03 -3.13 -4.35
N TYR A 153 -1.94 -2.91 -3.39
CA TYR A 153 -1.91 -1.71 -2.56
C TYR A 153 -0.79 -1.75 -1.52
N GLY A 154 0.03 -0.70 -1.52
CA GLY A 154 0.96 -0.37 -0.43
C GLY A 154 0.37 0.60 0.62
N TYR A 155 -0.72 1.30 0.30
CA TYR A 155 -1.41 2.24 1.21
C TYR A 155 -2.86 2.49 0.73
N ALA A 156 -3.67 3.21 1.52
CA ALA A 156 -5.13 3.27 1.37
C ALA A 156 -5.64 3.87 0.04
N TYR A 157 -4.86 4.71 -0.64
CA TYR A 157 -5.25 5.36 -1.91
C TYR A 157 -4.26 5.04 -3.04
N ASP A 158 -3.79 3.80 -3.04
CA ASP A 158 -2.87 3.26 -4.04
C ASP A 158 -3.60 2.65 -5.25
N ASP A 159 -4.75 3.23 -5.61
CA ASP A 159 -5.69 2.73 -6.62
C ASP A 159 -5.03 2.54 -7.99
N GLY A 160 -4.11 3.43 -8.34
CA GLY A 160 -3.33 3.34 -9.57
C GLY A 160 -2.43 2.10 -9.64
N MET A 161 -2.09 1.51 -8.49
CA MET A 161 -1.21 0.36 -8.37
C MET A 161 -1.93 -0.95 -8.08
N GLY A 162 -2.96 -0.99 -7.24
CA GLY A 162 -3.54 -2.27 -6.79
C GLY A 162 -4.97 -2.56 -7.23
N LEU A 163 -5.74 -1.56 -7.68
CA LEU A 163 -7.14 -1.77 -8.00
C LEU A 163 -7.28 -2.43 -9.36
N LEU A 164 -8.09 -3.48 -9.43
CA LEU A 164 -8.38 -4.25 -10.64
C LEU A 164 -9.89 -4.30 -10.88
N LEU A 165 -10.30 -4.07 -12.13
CA LEU A 165 -11.63 -4.41 -12.62
C LEU A 165 -11.52 -5.67 -13.47
N CYS A 166 -12.22 -6.71 -13.06
CA CYS A 166 -12.21 -8.00 -13.73
C CYS A 166 -13.63 -8.36 -14.23
N PRO A 167 -13.77 -9.12 -15.34
CA PRO A 167 -15.07 -9.69 -15.70
C PRO A 167 -15.66 -10.50 -14.53
N SER A 168 -16.97 -10.42 -14.28
CA SER A 168 -17.61 -11.04 -13.11
C SER A 168 -17.58 -12.57 -13.05
N ASP A 169 -17.12 -13.22 -14.11
CA ASP A 169 -16.92 -14.68 -14.19
C ASP A 169 -15.42 -15.04 -14.18
N THR A 170 -14.58 -14.15 -13.67
CA THR A 170 -13.16 -14.41 -13.41
C THR A 170 -13.02 -15.36 -12.21
N LEU A 171 -12.08 -16.30 -12.31
CA LEU A 171 -11.69 -17.17 -11.20
C LEU A 171 -10.39 -16.64 -10.62
N TYR A 172 -10.35 -16.55 -9.29
CA TYR A 172 -9.23 -16.03 -8.53
C TYR A 172 -8.57 -17.15 -7.73
N GLU A 173 -7.24 -17.22 -7.79
CA GLU A 173 -6.45 -18.14 -6.97
C GLU A 173 -5.39 -17.35 -6.20
N MET A 174 -5.49 -17.41 -4.87
CA MET A 174 -4.53 -16.80 -3.95
C MET A 174 -3.71 -17.92 -3.30
N THR A 175 -2.40 -17.89 -3.49
CA THR A 175 -1.48 -18.85 -2.87
C THR A 175 -0.59 -18.14 -1.86
N PHE A 176 -0.63 -18.55 -0.60
CA PHE A 176 0.30 -18.07 0.43
C PHE A 176 1.49 -19.02 0.57
N PHE A 177 2.70 -18.45 0.64
CA PHE A 177 3.95 -19.20 0.82
C PHE A 177 4.41 -19.15 2.28
N CYS A 178 5.02 -20.23 2.75
CA CYS A 178 5.59 -20.30 4.09
C CYS A 178 7.00 -19.68 4.12
N PRO A 179 7.27 -18.65 4.95
CA PRO A 179 8.62 -18.15 5.15
C PRO A 179 9.47 -19.23 5.83
N GLY A 180 10.46 -19.76 5.11
CA GLY A 180 11.36 -20.83 5.60
C GLY A 180 11.07 -22.23 5.08
N GLY A 181 10.05 -22.42 4.24
CA GLY A 181 9.91 -23.64 3.47
C GLY A 181 10.97 -23.69 2.38
N SER A 182 11.87 -24.67 2.41
CA SER A 182 12.87 -24.98 1.39
C SER A 182 12.27 -25.36 0.01
N GLY A 183 11.04 -24.93 -0.29
CA GLY A 183 10.31 -25.16 -1.51
C GLY A 183 10.70 -24.18 -2.62
N GLY A 184 11.95 -24.28 -3.07
CA GLY A 184 12.34 -24.10 -4.47
C GLY A 184 12.21 -22.71 -5.10
N ALA A 185 13.32 -21.95 -5.09
CA ALA A 185 13.95 -21.44 -6.31
C ALA A 185 15.31 -20.78 -5.99
N GLY A 186 16.41 -21.52 -6.18
CA GLY A 186 17.69 -20.91 -6.54
C GLY A 186 18.64 -20.44 -5.43
N GLY A 187 19.01 -21.30 -4.49
CA GLY A 187 20.10 -21.01 -3.53
C GLY A 187 21.07 -22.19 -3.40
N ARG A 188 22.18 -22.14 -4.16
CA ARG A 188 23.30 -23.09 -4.10
C ARG A 188 24.20 -22.77 -2.89
N GLY A 189 24.42 -23.76 -2.03
CA GLY A 189 25.55 -23.85 -1.07
C GLY A 189 25.36 -23.07 0.25
N LYS A 190 25.82 -23.53 1.40
CA LYS A 190 26.65 -24.67 1.80
C LYS A 190 26.31 -25.02 3.26
N ASP A 191 26.40 -26.31 3.58
CA ASP A 191 26.82 -26.89 4.86
C ASP A 191 26.28 -26.26 6.15
N LEU A 192 25.22 -26.87 6.70
CA LEU A 192 25.06 -26.95 8.15
C LEU A 192 24.79 -28.41 8.54
N HIS A 193 25.85 -29.02 9.06
CA HIS A 193 25.85 -30.28 9.77
C HIS A 193 25.03 -30.15 11.06
N GLY A 194 24.12 -31.11 11.26
CA GLY A 194 23.94 -31.82 12.52
C GLY A 194 23.27 -31.07 13.68
N ALA A 195 22.01 -31.42 13.94
CA ALA A 195 21.59 -31.82 15.28
C ALA A 195 20.23 -32.53 15.19
N ASP A 196 20.26 -33.84 15.45
CA ASP A 196 19.09 -34.64 15.79
C ASP A 196 18.35 -34.03 16.99
N ALA A 197 17.04 -33.81 16.83
CA ALA A 197 16.14 -33.61 17.96
C ALA A 197 14.81 -34.30 17.63
N GLN A 198 14.66 -35.53 18.13
CA GLN A 198 13.37 -36.19 18.27
C GLN A 198 12.50 -35.35 19.23
N SER A 199 11.28 -35.03 18.83
CA SER A 199 10.23 -34.57 19.74
C SER A 199 8.97 -35.43 19.59
N PRO A 200 8.29 -35.76 20.69
CA PRO A 200 7.16 -36.67 20.71
C PRO A 200 5.85 -35.98 20.30
N LEU A 201 5.05 -36.75 19.56
CA LEU A 201 3.65 -36.50 19.23
C LEU A 201 2.82 -36.24 20.50
N SER A 202 2.17 -35.09 20.55
CA SER A 202 1.08 -34.81 21.51
C SER A 202 -0.20 -34.53 20.72
N GLN A 203 -1.29 -35.18 21.14
CA GLN A 203 -2.60 -35.23 20.50
C GLN A 203 -3.42 -33.91 20.65
N PRO A 204 -4.43 -33.67 19.79
CA PRO A 204 -5.21 -32.44 19.79
C PRO A 204 -6.31 -32.41 20.86
N HIS A 205 -6.42 -31.28 21.55
CA HIS A 205 -7.60 -30.90 22.32
C HIS A 205 -8.56 -30.09 21.44
N HIS A 206 -9.78 -30.60 21.27
CA HIS A 206 -10.92 -29.85 20.73
C HIS A 206 -11.43 -28.87 21.79
N GLY A 207 -11.46 -27.58 21.46
CA GLY A 207 -12.15 -26.54 22.20
C GLY A 207 -12.92 -25.67 21.21
N GLU A 208 -14.23 -25.82 21.18
CA GLU A 208 -15.15 -24.94 20.47
C GLU A 208 -15.17 -23.56 21.16
N SER A 209 -15.07 -22.49 20.38
CA SER A 209 -15.36 -21.14 20.85
C SER A 209 -16.11 -20.39 19.75
N GLU A 210 -17.43 -20.30 19.95
CA GLU A 210 -18.31 -19.37 19.26
C GLU A 210 -17.97 -17.94 19.69
N HIS A 211 -17.51 -17.09 18.77
CA HIS A 211 -17.52 -15.64 18.95
C HIS A 211 -18.16 -14.95 17.74
N ALA A 212 -19.09 -14.08 18.08
CA ALA A 212 -20.06 -13.43 17.22
C ALA A 212 -19.40 -12.50 16.19
N ARG A 213 -19.85 -12.62 14.95
CA ARG A 213 -19.53 -11.75 13.83
C ARG A 213 -20.41 -10.50 13.93
N ALA A 214 -19.80 -9.36 14.24
CA ALA A 214 -20.43 -8.06 14.03
C ALA A 214 -20.36 -7.74 12.53
N GLU A 215 -21.52 -7.69 11.88
CA GLU A 215 -21.66 -7.20 10.52
C GLU A 215 -21.58 -5.67 10.53
N HIS A 216 -20.61 -5.12 9.82
CA HIS A 216 -20.63 -3.70 9.42
C HIS A 216 -21.12 -3.62 7.97
N PRO A 217 -22.13 -2.78 7.68
CA PRO A 217 -22.64 -2.63 6.33
C PRO A 217 -21.65 -1.86 5.46
N ALA A 218 -21.34 -2.45 4.30
CA ALA A 218 -20.79 -1.76 3.15
C ALA A 218 -21.86 -0.80 2.63
N GLU A 219 -21.83 0.46 3.07
CA GLU A 219 -22.65 1.51 2.50
C GLU A 219 -21.82 2.79 2.41
N GLN A 220 -21.89 3.42 1.23
CA GLN A 220 -21.27 4.69 0.83
C GLN A 220 -19.85 4.62 0.22
N MET A 221 -19.71 3.87 -0.87
CA MET A 221 -19.03 4.43 -2.03
C MET A 221 -20.08 5.22 -2.83
N ALA A 222 -20.19 6.50 -2.53
CA ALA A 222 -21.04 7.40 -3.30
C ALA A 222 -20.48 7.49 -4.72
N ALA A 223 -21.25 6.96 -5.67
CA ALA A 223 -21.07 7.24 -7.09
C ALA A 223 -21.13 8.77 -7.29
N ALA A 224 -20.00 9.37 -7.66
CA ALA A 224 -20.00 10.73 -8.17
C ALA A 224 -20.78 10.74 -9.49
N GLU A 225 -21.95 11.40 -9.50
CA GLU A 225 -22.74 11.59 -10.70
C GLU A 225 -21.95 12.40 -11.76
N PRO A 226 -22.08 12.10 -13.06
CA PRO A 226 -21.46 12.89 -14.11
C PRO A 226 -22.19 14.23 -14.25
N VAL A 227 -21.49 15.31 -13.93
CA VAL A 227 -21.97 16.68 -14.15
C VAL A 227 -22.05 16.94 -15.66
N ASN A 228 -23.28 16.93 -16.17
CA ASN A 228 -23.61 17.19 -17.56
C ASN A 228 -23.43 18.70 -17.87
N ALA A 229 -22.23 19.12 -18.26
CA ALA A 229 -21.94 20.49 -18.65
C ALA A 229 -22.34 20.74 -20.11
N THR A 230 -23.60 21.06 -20.35
CA THR A 230 -24.04 21.70 -21.61
C THR A 230 -24.21 23.20 -21.37
N ALA A 231 -23.15 23.98 -21.58
CA ALA A 231 -23.21 25.44 -21.60
C ALA A 231 -22.72 25.94 -22.96
N THR A 232 -23.67 26.41 -23.77
CA THR A 232 -23.45 27.09 -25.04
C THR A 232 -22.86 28.49 -24.80
N PRO A 233 -21.75 28.89 -25.44
CA PRO A 233 -21.27 30.27 -25.34
C PRO A 233 -22.08 31.19 -26.25
N LYS A 234 -22.66 32.22 -25.64
CA LYS A 234 -23.34 33.33 -26.30
C LYS A 234 -22.28 34.25 -26.91
N ALA A 235 -22.39 34.49 -28.22
CA ALA A 235 -21.56 35.42 -28.97
C ALA A 235 -21.64 36.84 -28.37
N ALA A 236 -20.48 37.43 -28.09
CA ALA A 236 -20.33 38.85 -27.83
C ALA A 236 -19.38 39.45 -28.88
N THR A 237 -19.86 40.53 -29.46
CA THR A 237 -19.37 41.28 -30.60
C THR A 237 -18.06 42.02 -30.35
N ALA A 238 -17.28 42.12 -31.42
CA ALA A 238 -16.08 42.93 -31.53
C ALA A 238 -16.36 44.44 -31.37
N ASP A 239 -15.42 45.14 -30.73
CA ASP A 239 -15.05 46.52 -31.09
C ASP A 239 -13.58 46.78 -30.68
N SER A 240 -13.05 47.90 -31.15
CA SER A 240 -11.82 48.03 -31.90
C SER A 240 -10.66 48.72 -31.16
N SER A 241 -9.46 48.49 -31.71
CA SER A 241 -8.35 49.46 -31.89
C SER A 241 -7.60 50.05 -30.67
N GLY A 242 -6.27 49.92 -30.69
CA GLY A 242 -5.34 50.84 -29.99
C GLY A 242 -3.99 50.21 -29.63
N PRO A 243 -2.83 50.90 -29.78
CA PRO A 243 -1.61 50.28 -30.31
C PRO A 243 -0.48 49.97 -29.32
N LEU A 244 0.36 49.02 -29.76
CA LEU A 244 1.82 48.91 -29.60
C LEU A 244 2.53 49.95 -28.73
N GLU A 245 3.16 49.49 -27.64
CA GLU A 245 4.48 49.97 -27.24
C GLU A 245 5.40 48.79 -26.89
N LYS A 246 6.58 48.84 -27.48
CA LYS A 246 7.75 48.00 -27.20
C LYS A 246 8.43 48.57 -25.97
N GLU A 247 8.83 47.74 -25.02
CA GLU A 247 10.04 48.05 -24.28
C GLU A 247 10.88 46.81 -23.97
N SER A 248 12.15 46.98 -24.29
CA SER A 248 13.22 46.01 -24.28
C SER A 248 14.21 46.50 -23.25
N THR A 249 14.43 45.72 -22.19
CA THR A 249 15.63 45.89 -21.37
C THR A 249 16.10 44.54 -20.86
N ARG A 250 17.23 44.10 -21.43
CA ARG A 250 18.19 43.19 -20.83
C ARG A 250 18.72 43.80 -19.54
N SER A 251 18.99 42.98 -18.52
CA SER A 251 20.17 43.20 -17.70
C SER A 251 20.67 41.88 -17.09
N ALA A 252 21.90 41.55 -17.43
CA ALA A 252 22.74 40.56 -16.78
C ALA A 252 23.47 41.20 -15.59
N HIS A 253 23.79 40.42 -14.57
CA HIS A 253 24.90 40.58 -13.60
C HIS A 253 24.73 39.48 -12.54
N ALA A 254 25.73 38.93 -11.86
CA ALA A 254 27.13 38.62 -12.10
C ALA A 254 27.53 37.80 -10.86
N ALA A 255 28.42 36.82 -11.04
CA ALA A 255 28.99 36.02 -9.97
C ALA A 255 29.89 36.85 -9.03
N ALA A 256 29.98 36.43 -7.77
CA ALA A 256 31.12 36.78 -6.91
C ALA A 256 31.46 35.58 -6.01
N GLU A 257 32.61 34.98 -6.30
CA GLU A 257 33.37 34.13 -5.38
C GLU A 257 33.82 34.96 -4.17
N THR A 258 33.90 34.34 -2.99
CA THR A 258 34.75 34.84 -1.91
C THR A 258 35.47 33.67 -1.28
N LYS A 259 36.80 33.73 -1.37
CA LYS A 259 37.78 32.84 -0.76
C LYS A 259 38.64 33.73 0.12
N SER A 260 38.75 33.44 1.41
CA SER A 260 39.72 34.06 2.33
C SER A 260 40.05 33.01 3.39
N THR A 261 41.27 32.46 3.32
CA THR A 261 42.45 32.71 4.18
C THR A 261 42.48 31.82 5.40
#